data_AF-A0A7J4P1N4-F1
#
_entry.id   AF-A0A7J4P1N4-F1
#
_cell.length_a   1.000
_cell.length_b   1.000
_cell.length_c   1.000
_cell.angle_alpha   90.00
_cell.angle_beta   90.00
_cell.angle_gamma   90.00
#
_symmetry.space_group_name_H-M   'P 1'
#
loop_
_entity.id
_entity.type
_entity.pdbx_description
1 polymer ?
#
loop_
_entity_poly.entity_id
_entity_poly.type
_entity_poly.pdbx_seq_one_letter_code
_entity_poly.pdbx_strand_id
1 'polypeptide(L)'
;MPPSQAPKTVIPRNRERCVRCRRRYMYWMRGSETVIRCLIPCDNAVAIEDPRRRPTQNFRDLLVELSQDKAPKERGLDLQFTLDVDESRNHIIGVSTEGTRIDATRIDVEAGTAKTGRGTQTVTPESLSVLKSILSLKPIYKAGDIFFAFNPAALQSLRRLLKVNETQHSRGIRTRAGSPISTLTIDYDPAKGVTVKPEYEDSTGHPLPASAVERGQGYLKVDEEYYLLDEASQKALDIAKDGVALGDIPEFFLRDLVLLKSSFTAVLTDKARKVTIIEEDQPPTVLISYEEPGWLDFNIVYDPKTDSPGLPQSNDGGYIKSDNYTWVRKVERRKSENEQRLKGLGAHKTERGYRLGLHAYKTLEEFIENIGGLKQASEEYSEFLDQITDFRTDEAYRLPEEIEAHLEKSGRSLFPYQRTGIQWLNWLFSHNLHGLLADDMGLGKT
;
A
#
# COMPACT_ATOMS: atom_id res chain seq x y z
N MET A 1 40.80 -21.24 16.21
CA MET A 1 40.55 -19.87 15.73
C MET A 1 39.43 -19.27 16.58
N PRO A 2 39.62 -18.10 17.21
CA PRO A 2 38.61 -17.50 18.07
C PRO A 2 37.58 -16.71 17.25
N PRO A 3 36.36 -16.47 17.75
CA PRO A 3 35.35 -15.69 17.04
C PRO A 3 35.67 -14.19 17.14
N SER A 4 35.54 -13.51 16.00
CA SER A 4 35.74 -12.07 15.83
C SER A 4 34.74 -11.25 16.66
N GLN A 5 35.26 -10.32 17.46
CA GLN A 5 34.47 -9.27 18.10
C GLN A 5 34.12 -8.18 17.09
N ALA A 6 32.83 -7.85 16.98
CA ALA A 6 32.34 -6.65 16.27
C ALA A 6 32.59 -5.38 17.12
N PRO A 7 32.78 -4.19 16.50
CA PRO A 7 33.12 -2.98 17.23
C PRO A 7 31.91 -2.38 17.95
N LYS A 8 32.07 -2.06 19.23
CA LYS A 8 31.12 -1.26 20.01
C LYS A 8 31.29 0.22 19.65
N THR A 9 30.34 0.79 18.93
CA THR A 9 30.22 2.25 18.73
C THR A 9 29.69 2.89 20.01
N VAL A 10 30.52 3.71 20.66
CA VAL A 10 30.15 4.52 21.83
C VAL A 10 29.49 5.81 21.33
N ILE A 11 28.19 5.98 21.59
CA ILE A 11 27.46 7.23 21.35
C ILE A 11 27.50 8.07 22.64
N PRO A 12 27.93 9.35 22.63
CA PRO A 12 27.92 10.19 23.82
C PRO A 12 26.48 10.60 24.19
N ARG A 13 26.09 10.36 25.45
CA ARG A 13 24.83 10.88 26.01
C ARG A 13 25.03 12.28 26.56
N ASN A 14 24.84 13.32 25.74
CA ASN A 14 24.62 14.67 26.26
C ASN A 14 23.16 14.81 26.71
N ARG A 15 22.96 15.10 28.00
CA ARG A 15 21.65 15.39 28.60
C ARG A 15 21.58 16.88 28.88
N GLU A 16 20.85 17.63 28.07
CA GLU A 16 20.41 18.98 28.43
C GLU A 16 18.92 18.95 28.82
N ARG A 17 18.59 19.64 29.91
CA ARG A 17 17.22 19.74 30.44
C ARG A 17 16.66 21.13 30.11
N CYS A 18 15.46 21.17 29.55
CA CYS A 18 14.66 22.40 29.53
C CYS A 18 14.23 22.75 30.96
N VAL A 19 14.63 23.94 31.44
CA VAL A 19 14.50 24.37 32.84
C VAL A 19 13.04 24.57 33.29
N ARG A 20 12.08 24.59 32.36
CA ARG A 20 10.71 25.05 32.66
C ARG A 20 9.60 23.98 32.75
N CYS A 21 9.79 22.73 32.29
CA CYS A 21 8.66 21.77 32.24
C CYS A 21 8.92 20.29 32.64
N ARG A 22 10.13 19.89 33.05
CA ARG A 22 10.45 18.61 33.72
C ARG A 22 9.68 17.31 33.29
N ARG A 23 9.40 17.04 32.00
CA ARG A 23 8.97 15.70 31.51
C ARG A 23 9.64 15.31 30.16
N ARG A 24 9.74 13.99 29.91
CA ARG A 24 10.54 13.32 28.86
C ARG A 24 9.83 13.28 27.50
N TYR A 25 10.58 13.38 26.40
CA TYR A 25 10.12 13.06 25.04
C TYR A 25 10.64 11.69 24.56
N MET A 26 9.92 11.06 23.62
CA MET A 26 10.35 9.91 22.83
C MET A 26 10.74 10.42 21.43
N TYR A 27 11.88 9.96 20.90
CA TYR A 27 12.36 10.32 19.55
C TYR A 27 11.85 9.31 18.52
N TRP A 28 11.48 9.79 17.33
CA TRP A 28 11.32 8.95 16.14
C TRP A 28 12.18 9.55 15.01
N MET A 29 13.01 8.73 14.37
CA MET A 29 13.83 9.15 13.23
C MET A 29 13.25 8.63 11.93
N ARG A 30 13.07 9.53 10.95
CA ARG A 30 12.89 9.16 9.54
C ARG A 30 13.61 10.21 8.68
N GLY A 31 14.78 9.87 8.13
CA GLY A 31 15.54 10.75 7.24
C GLY A 31 16.32 11.88 7.92
N SER A 32 17.03 12.66 7.11
CA SER A 32 18.09 13.61 7.48
C SER A 32 17.63 15.02 7.90
N GLU A 33 16.35 15.21 8.25
CA GLU A 33 15.85 16.50 8.73
C GLU A 33 15.21 16.36 10.11
N THR A 34 15.67 17.19 11.05
CA THR A 34 15.11 17.27 12.41
C THR A 34 14.07 18.38 12.47
N VAL A 35 12.78 18.02 12.45
CA VAL A 35 11.68 18.98 12.64
C VAL A 35 11.13 18.83 14.05
N ILE A 36 11.27 19.86 14.89
CA ILE A 36 10.66 19.91 16.22
C ILE A 36 9.27 20.55 16.07
N ARG A 37 8.20 19.74 16.15
CA ARG A 37 6.83 20.25 16.31
C ARG A 37 6.37 20.05 17.75
N CYS A 38 6.07 21.15 18.44
CA CYS A 38 5.43 21.14 19.74
C CYS A 38 3.93 20.92 19.54
N LEU A 39 3.40 19.78 19.99
CA LEU A 39 1.98 19.49 20.00
C LEU A 39 1.39 19.99 21.33
N ILE A 40 0.94 21.24 21.37
CA ILE A 40 -0.16 21.82 22.20
C ILE A 40 -0.13 23.35 21.98
N PRO A 41 -1.26 24.01 21.65
CA PRO A 41 -1.35 25.46 21.58
C PRO A 41 -1.48 26.05 23.00
N CYS A 42 -0.62 26.99 23.35
CA CYS A 42 -0.78 27.79 24.57
C CYS A 42 -1.25 29.19 24.18
N ASP A 43 -2.55 29.43 24.31
CA ASP A 43 -3.12 30.76 24.34
C ASP A 43 -2.75 31.47 25.66
N ASN A 44 -2.53 32.78 25.58
CA ASN A 44 -2.21 33.72 26.66
C ASN A 44 -0.79 33.67 27.24
N ALA A 45 0.13 34.36 26.57
CA ALA A 45 1.37 34.85 27.18
C ALA A 45 1.20 36.32 27.60
N VAL A 46 0.99 36.54 28.91
CA VAL A 46 1.13 37.86 29.55
C VAL A 46 2.62 38.12 29.76
N ALA A 47 3.12 39.24 29.23
CA ALA A 47 4.49 39.70 29.42
C ALA A 47 4.73 40.04 30.89
N ILE A 48 5.73 39.42 31.51
CA ILE A 48 6.30 39.86 32.79
C ILE A 48 7.54 40.68 32.45
N GLU A 49 7.45 42.00 32.61
CA GLU A 49 8.58 42.92 32.49
C GLU A 49 9.53 42.77 33.70
N ASP A 50 10.83 42.72 33.42
CA ASP A 50 11.91 42.77 34.41
C ASP A 50 12.15 44.24 34.82
N PRO A 51 11.94 44.63 36.10
CA PRO A 51 11.97 46.03 36.52
C PRO A 51 13.39 46.60 36.74
N ARG A 52 14.47 45.97 36.24
CA ARG A 52 15.85 46.42 36.52
C ARG A 52 16.71 46.87 35.34
N ARG A 53 16.14 47.13 34.17
CA ARG A 53 16.87 47.81 33.09
C ARG A 53 16.10 49.02 32.56
N ARG A 54 16.49 50.22 33.02
CA ARG A 54 16.14 51.46 32.32
C ARG A 54 17.00 51.56 31.06
N PRO A 55 16.43 51.61 29.84
CA PRO A 55 17.14 52.09 28.68
C PRO A 55 17.15 53.63 28.75
N THR A 56 18.32 54.24 28.65
CA THR A 56 18.44 55.69 28.49
C THR A 56 17.73 56.14 27.21
N GLN A 57 16.88 57.16 27.35
CA GLN A 57 16.04 57.79 26.32
C GLN A 57 16.80 58.17 25.03
N ASN A 58 18.12 58.32 25.09
CA ASN A 58 18.96 58.82 23.98
C ASN A 58 19.22 57.85 22.82
N PHE A 59 18.80 56.58 22.87
CA PHE A 59 19.05 55.63 21.76
C PHE A 59 17.89 55.56 20.74
N ARG A 60 16.67 55.93 21.14
CA ARG A 60 15.52 55.96 20.22
C ARG A 60 15.53 57.20 19.33
N ASP A 61 15.95 58.34 19.86
CA ASP A 61 15.99 59.58 19.08
C ASP A 61 17.13 59.56 18.04
N LEU A 62 18.27 58.93 18.37
CA LEU A 62 19.38 58.74 17.43
C LEU A 62 19.06 57.77 16.27
N LEU A 63 18.17 56.79 16.49
CA LEU A 63 17.71 55.87 15.44
C LEU A 63 16.66 56.50 14.52
N VAL A 64 15.93 57.52 14.99
CA VAL A 64 14.98 58.26 14.15
C VAL A 64 15.70 59.28 13.27
N GLU A 65 16.74 59.95 13.76
CA GLU A 65 17.56 60.88 12.94
C GLU A 65 18.44 60.16 11.90
N LEU A 66 18.95 58.96 12.18
CA LEU A 66 19.70 58.16 11.19
C LEU A 66 18.81 57.47 10.13
N SER A 67 17.48 57.59 10.22
CA SER A 67 16.53 57.02 9.24
C SER A 67 16.01 58.03 8.21
N GLN A 68 16.47 59.28 8.25
CA GLN A 68 15.98 60.36 7.39
C GLN A 68 16.93 60.77 6.25
N ASP A 69 18.02 60.04 6.02
CA ASP A 69 18.67 60.02 4.70
C ASP A 69 17.80 59.20 3.75
N LYS A 70 16.78 59.86 3.19
CA LYS A 70 16.04 59.36 2.03
C LYS A 70 16.99 59.33 0.83
N ALA A 71 17.83 58.30 0.79
CA ALA A 71 18.34 57.80 -0.48
C ALA A 71 17.13 57.71 -1.43
N PRO A 72 17.22 58.26 -2.66
CA PRO A 72 16.11 58.18 -3.60
C PRO A 72 15.73 56.71 -3.67
N LYS A 73 14.46 56.38 -3.35
CA LYS A 73 13.94 55.03 -3.53
C LYS A 73 14.19 54.69 -4.99
N GLU A 74 15.26 53.95 -5.26
CA GLU A 74 15.58 53.47 -6.60
C GLU A 74 14.33 52.72 -7.04
N ARG A 75 13.63 53.30 -8.03
CA ARG A 75 12.43 52.68 -8.56
C ARG A 75 12.92 51.40 -9.23
N GLY A 76 12.65 50.27 -8.59
CA GLY A 76 12.97 48.97 -9.16
C GLY A 76 12.37 48.84 -10.55
N LEU A 77 13.07 48.14 -11.42
CA LEU A 77 12.67 47.88 -12.79
C LEU A 77 11.40 47.01 -12.78
N ASP A 78 10.28 47.60 -13.17
CA ASP A 78 9.02 46.86 -13.30
C ASP A 78 8.95 46.23 -14.69
N LEU A 79 8.86 44.90 -14.73
CA LEU A 79 8.82 44.12 -15.95
C LEU A 79 7.37 43.82 -16.31
N GLN A 80 7.06 43.94 -17.60
CA GLN A 80 5.83 43.52 -18.21
C GLN A 80 6.11 42.31 -19.09
N PHE A 81 5.29 41.28 -18.94
CA PHE A 81 5.43 40.03 -19.67
C PHE A 81 4.33 39.97 -20.73
N THR A 82 4.68 39.63 -21.97
CA THR A 82 3.71 39.40 -23.04
C THR A 82 3.77 37.93 -23.44
N LEU A 83 2.66 37.23 -23.28
CA LEU A 83 2.52 35.82 -23.64
C LEU A 83 1.90 35.72 -25.03
N ASP A 84 2.62 35.06 -25.93
CA ASP A 84 2.22 34.78 -27.30
C ASP A 84 2.55 33.33 -27.68
N VAL A 85 2.14 32.91 -28.88
CA VAL A 85 2.40 31.58 -29.40
C VAL A 85 2.97 31.67 -30.83
N ASP A 86 4.03 30.93 -31.11
CA ASP A 86 4.69 30.89 -32.42
C ASP A 86 3.95 30.02 -33.45
N GLU A 87 4.42 30.02 -34.70
CA GLU A 87 3.86 29.20 -35.78
C GLU A 87 3.94 27.69 -35.51
N SER A 88 4.93 27.27 -34.71
CA SER A 88 5.11 25.89 -34.24
C SER A 88 4.30 25.60 -32.95
N ARG A 89 3.43 26.53 -32.55
CA ARG A 89 2.63 26.53 -31.33
C ARG A 89 3.42 26.58 -30.02
N ASN A 90 4.72 26.84 -30.03
CA ASN A 90 5.47 27.06 -28.78
C ASN A 90 5.06 28.37 -28.13
N HIS A 91 5.06 28.37 -26.80
CA HIS A 91 4.78 29.58 -26.05
C HIS A 91 5.99 30.50 -26.06
N ILE A 92 5.77 31.78 -26.36
CA ILE A 92 6.78 32.85 -26.35
C ILE A 92 6.40 33.83 -25.25
N ILE A 93 7.34 34.14 -24.37
CA ILE A 93 7.20 35.24 -23.42
C ILE A 93 8.20 36.33 -23.76
N GLY A 94 7.67 37.45 -24.25
CA GLY A 94 8.41 38.70 -24.40
C GLY A 94 8.49 39.42 -23.06
N VAL A 95 9.66 39.97 -22.74
CA VAL A 95 9.87 40.78 -21.54
C VAL A 95 10.07 42.23 -21.96
N SER A 96 9.40 43.17 -21.31
CA SER A 96 9.53 44.59 -21.58
C SER A 96 9.48 45.43 -20.30
N THR A 97 9.95 46.66 -20.36
CA THR A 97 9.82 47.65 -19.28
C THR A 97 9.46 48.99 -19.92
N GLU A 98 8.47 49.70 -19.38
CA GLU A 98 8.02 50.99 -19.93
C GLU A 98 7.76 50.95 -21.46
N GLY A 99 7.27 49.81 -21.97
CA GLY A 99 7.03 49.59 -23.41
C GLY A 99 8.28 49.27 -24.26
N THR A 100 9.48 49.28 -23.67
CA THR A 100 10.72 48.89 -24.35
C THR A 100 11.04 47.42 -24.09
N ARG A 101 11.23 46.63 -25.14
CA ARG A 101 11.58 45.21 -25.04
C ARG A 101 12.97 45.02 -24.43
N ILE A 102 13.09 44.08 -23.49
CA ILE A 102 14.34 43.68 -22.85
C ILE A 102 14.69 42.27 -23.31
N ASP A 103 15.95 42.04 -23.65
CA ASP A 103 16.49 40.71 -23.86
C ASP A 103 16.51 39.94 -22.53
N ALA A 104 15.69 38.89 -22.43
CA ALA A 104 15.52 38.09 -21.22
C ALA A 104 16.82 37.42 -20.75
N THR A 105 17.80 37.18 -21.64
CA THR A 105 19.12 36.63 -21.26
C THR A 105 19.96 37.60 -20.44
N ARG A 106 19.58 38.89 -20.43
CA ARG A 106 20.25 39.96 -19.68
C ARG A 106 19.68 40.15 -18.29
N ILE A 107 18.73 39.32 -17.88
CA ILE A 107 18.11 39.34 -16.54
C ILE A 107 18.76 38.25 -15.69
N ASP A 108 19.43 38.67 -14.63
CA ASP A 108 19.96 37.78 -13.60
C ASP A 108 18.91 37.58 -12.51
N VAL A 109 18.21 36.44 -12.58
CA VAL A 109 17.09 36.10 -11.70
C VAL A 109 17.54 35.78 -10.28
N GLU A 110 18.78 35.31 -10.10
CA GLU A 110 19.33 35.02 -8.77
C GLU A 110 19.77 36.30 -8.08
N ALA A 111 20.46 37.18 -8.80
CA ALA A 111 20.84 38.50 -8.30
C ALA A 111 19.65 39.48 -8.21
N GLY A 112 18.53 39.19 -8.88
CA GLY A 112 17.38 40.08 -8.96
C GLY A 112 17.70 41.38 -9.73
N THR A 113 18.57 41.30 -10.74
CA THR A 113 19.02 42.47 -11.51
C THR A 113 18.87 42.25 -13.02
N ALA A 114 18.76 43.33 -13.79
CA ALA A 114 18.70 43.28 -15.24
C ALA A 114 19.64 44.31 -15.87
N LYS A 115 20.39 43.91 -16.90
CA LYS A 115 21.25 44.82 -17.68
C LYS A 115 20.44 45.53 -18.75
N THR A 116 20.24 46.82 -18.56
CA THR A 116 19.56 47.72 -19.49
C THR A 116 20.55 48.65 -20.20
N GLY A 117 20.09 49.42 -21.19
CA GLY A 117 20.92 50.47 -21.81
C GLY A 117 21.37 51.56 -20.82
N ARG A 118 20.71 51.70 -19.67
CA ARG A 118 21.06 52.63 -18.58
C ARG A 118 21.96 52.00 -17.50
N GLY A 119 22.43 50.77 -17.72
CA GLY A 119 23.21 50.00 -16.74
C GLY A 119 22.39 48.89 -16.07
N THR A 120 22.95 48.32 -15.00
CA THR A 120 22.31 47.28 -14.18
C THR A 120 21.29 47.91 -13.25
N GLN A 121 20.04 47.42 -13.27
CA GLN A 121 18.96 47.89 -12.42
C GLN A 121 18.36 46.74 -11.61
N THR A 122 17.92 47.00 -10.39
CA THR A 122 17.25 46.02 -9.52
C THR A 122 15.82 45.78 -10.00
N VAL A 123 15.42 44.53 -10.20
CA VAL A 123 14.08 44.13 -10.64
C VAL A 123 13.10 44.19 -9.46
N THR A 124 11.85 44.60 -9.70
CA THR A 124 10.84 44.60 -8.62
C THR A 124 10.58 43.19 -8.09
N PRO A 125 10.35 43.01 -6.77
CA PRO A 125 10.10 41.68 -6.19
C PRO A 125 8.92 40.94 -6.85
N GLU A 126 7.87 41.67 -7.26
CA GLU A 126 6.72 41.12 -7.98
C GLU A 126 7.13 40.55 -9.35
N SER A 127 7.85 41.34 -10.15
CA SER A 127 8.35 40.91 -11.46
C SER A 127 9.29 39.71 -11.34
N LEU A 128 10.13 39.70 -10.29
CA LEU A 128 11.03 38.60 -10.01
C LEU A 128 10.27 37.31 -9.65
N SER A 129 9.17 37.42 -8.91
CA SER A 129 8.30 36.28 -8.58
C SER A 129 7.65 35.67 -9.83
N VAL A 130 7.14 36.52 -10.73
CA VAL A 130 6.57 36.09 -12.02
C VAL A 130 7.64 35.42 -12.88
N LEU A 131 8.83 36.02 -12.98
CA LEU A 131 9.94 35.48 -13.76
C LEU A 131 10.42 34.13 -13.21
N LYS A 132 10.55 33.98 -11.88
CA LYS A 132 10.87 32.69 -11.24
C LYS A 132 9.81 31.63 -11.56
N SER A 133 8.54 32.02 -11.57
CA SER A 133 7.44 31.10 -11.93
C SER A 133 7.54 30.65 -13.39
N ILE A 134 7.85 31.58 -14.31
CA ILE A 134 8.09 31.26 -15.73
C ILE A 134 9.29 30.33 -15.90
N LEU A 135 10.43 30.62 -15.24
CA LEU A 135 11.65 29.82 -15.37
C LEU A 135 11.52 28.41 -14.79
N SER A 136 10.61 28.20 -13.83
CA SER A 136 10.33 26.87 -13.28
C SER A 136 9.82 25.88 -14.34
N LEU A 137 9.28 26.39 -15.46
CA LEU A 137 8.80 25.61 -16.60
C LEU A 137 9.93 25.13 -17.54
N LYS A 138 11.20 25.35 -17.16
CA LYS A 138 12.41 24.97 -17.92
C LYS A 138 12.42 25.52 -19.36
N PRO A 139 12.32 26.85 -19.55
CA PRO A 139 12.31 27.43 -20.88
C PRO A 139 13.70 27.45 -21.53
N ILE A 140 13.71 27.69 -22.83
CA ILE A 140 14.87 27.92 -23.69
C ILE A 140 14.86 29.39 -24.12
N TYR A 141 16.01 30.05 -24.10
CA TYR A 141 16.13 31.43 -24.58
C TYR A 141 16.45 31.46 -26.08
N LYS A 142 15.72 32.26 -26.86
CA LYS A 142 15.99 32.46 -28.29
C LYS A 142 15.66 33.89 -28.69
N ALA A 143 16.59 34.55 -29.38
CA ALA A 143 16.42 35.94 -29.85
C ALA A 143 15.95 36.94 -28.76
N GLY A 144 16.36 36.70 -27.51
CA GLY A 144 16.01 37.54 -26.36
C GLY A 144 14.63 37.31 -25.75
N ASP A 145 13.84 36.35 -26.26
CA ASP A 145 12.61 35.90 -25.60
C ASP A 145 12.80 34.58 -24.87
N ILE A 146 11.82 34.26 -24.02
CA ILE A 146 11.69 33.02 -23.29
C ILE A 146 10.74 32.10 -24.05
N PHE A 147 11.22 30.95 -24.52
CA PHE A 147 10.44 29.94 -25.24
C PHE A 147 10.25 28.69 -24.38
N PHE A 148 9.10 28.04 -24.48
CA PHE A 148 8.93 26.68 -23.95
C PHE A 148 7.98 25.89 -24.82
N ALA A 149 8.19 24.58 -24.84
CA ALA A 149 7.36 23.65 -25.60
C ALA A 149 5.89 23.83 -25.24
N PHE A 150 5.02 23.70 -26.23
CA PHE A 150 3.59 23.84 -26.03
C PHE A 150 3.08 22.88 -24.96
N ASN A 151 2.58 23.44 -23.87
CA ASN A 151 1.93 22.69 -22.81
C ASN A 151 0.70 23.49 -22.33
N PRO A 152 -0.54 22.98 -22.51
CA PRO A 152 -1.75 23.66 -22.07
C PRO A 152 -1.81 23.92 -20.55
N ALA A 153 -1.20 23.06 -19.74
CA ALA A 153 -1.16 23.23 -18.29
C ALA A 153 -0.25 24.41 -17.92
N ALA A 154 0.89 24.52 -18.61
CA ALA A 154 1.78 25.67 -18.50
C ALA A 154 1.07 26.96 -18.92
N LEU A 155 0.34 26.94 -20.05
CA LEU A 155 -0.45 28.08 -20.51
C LEU A 155 -1.48 28.53 -19.46
N GLN A 156 -2.25 27.59 -18.89
CA GLN A 156 -3.23 27.92 -17.86
C GLN A 156 -2.56 28.50 -16.59
N SER A 157 -1.37 28.00 -16.25
CA SER A 157 -0.60 28.49 -15.10
C SER A 157 -0.09 29.91 -15.33
N LEU A 158 0.39 30.20 -16.55
CA LEU A 158 0.87 31.52 -16.95
C LEU A 158 -0.25 32.55 -17.03
N ARG A 159 -1.44 32.15 -17.51
CA ARG A 159 -2.64 33.01 -17.50
C ARG A 159 -3.08 33.44 -16.09
N ARG A 160 -2.69 32.68 -15.05
CA ARG A 160 -2.96 33.03 -13.64
C ARG A 160 -1.93 33.98 -13.04
N LEU A 161 -0.77 34.15 -13.67
CA LEU A 161 0.27 35.05 -13.17
C LEU A 161 -0.16 36.50 -13.39
N LEU A 162 -0.19 37.28 -12.31
CA LEU A 162 -0.39 38.72 -12.36
C LEU A 162 0.72 39.35 -13.24
N LYS A 163 0.38 40.33 -14.10
CA LYS A 163 1.29 41.04 -15.04
C LYS A 163 1.68 40.33 -16.34
N VAL A 164 1.08 39.18 -16.66
CA VAL A 164 1.22 38.56 -17.99
C VAL A 164 0.09 39.05 -18.92
N ASN A 165 0.45 39.83 -19.93
CA ASN A 165 -0.47 40.30 -20.97
C ASN A 165 -0.50 39.31 -22.13
N GLU A 166 -1.67 38.74 -22.41
CA GLU A 166 -1.83 37.77 -23.49
C GLU A 166 -2.21 38.44 -24.81
N THR A 167 -1.55 38.04 -25.90
CA THR A 167 -1.87 38.47 -27.28
C THR A 167 -3.19 37.87 -27.77
N GLN A 168 -3.72 38.36 -28.90
CA GLN A 168 -4.92 37.79 -29.52
C GLN A 168 -4.71 36.34 -29.96
N HIS A 169 -3.51 35.99 -30.44
CA HIS A 169 -3.19 34.63 -30.89
C HIS A 169 -3.21 33.64 -29.73
N SER A 170 -2.51 33.96 -28.63
CA SER A 170 -2.52 33.10 -27.44
C SER A 170 -3.92 32.99 -26.82
N ARG A 171 -4.71 34.08 -26.78
CA ARG A 171 -6.11 34.05 -26.31
C ARG A 171 -7.01 33.13 -27.15
N GLY A 172 -6.68 32.93 -28.42
CA GLY A 172 -7.41 31.99 -29.29
C GLY A 172 -7.33 30.54 -28.81
N ILE A 173 -6.28 30.18 -28.06
CA ILE A 173 -6.06 28.82 -27.55
C ILE A 173 -6.92 28.58 -26.32
N ARG A 174 -7.98 27.80 -26.49
CA ARG A 174 -8.90 27.47 -25.41
C ARG A 174 -8.41 26.25 -24.65
N THR A 175 -8.32 26.37 -23.34
CA THR A 175 -7.98 25.25 -22.45
C THR A 175 -9.16 24.94 -21.54
N ARG A 176 -9.58 23.68 -21.48
CA ARG A 176 -10.60 23.20 -20.56
C ARG A 176 -10.01 22.21 -19.56
N ALA A 177 -10.54 22.25 -18.34
CA ALA A 177 -10.31 21.19 -17.37
C ALA A 177 -11.23 20.01 -17.67
N GLY A 178 -10.75 18.79 -17.41
CA GLY A 178 -11.49 17.55 -17.66
C GLY A 178 -11.11 16.90 -18.98
N SER A 179 -11.83 15.83 -19.32
CA SER A 179 -11.51 14.95 -20.43
C SER A 179 -12.66 14.93 -21.44
N PRO A 180 -12.36 14.90 -22.75
CA PRO A 180 -13.37 14.64 -23.78
C PRO A 180 -13.76 13.15 -23.82
N ILE A 181 -13.15 12.29 -23.00
CA ILE A 181 -13.53 10.88 -22.89
C ILE A 181 -14.84 10.79 -22.09
N SER A 182 -15.91 10.29 -22.72
CA SER A 182 -17.20 10.10 -22.06
C SER A 182 -17.40 8.67 -21.58
N THR A 183 -17.06 7.72 -22.47
CA THR A 183 -17.33 6.29 -22.30
C THR A 183 -16.07 5.47 -22.54
N LEU A 184 -15.88 4.43 -21.73
CA LEU A 184 -14.81 3.45 -21.90
C LEU A 184 -15.42 2.08 -22.17
N THR A 185 -15.18 1.55 -23.36
CA THR A 185 -15.54 0.16 -23.67
C THR A 185 -14.39 -0.75 -23.29
N ILE A 186 -14.63 -1.65 -22.33
CA ILE A 186 -13.62 -2.56 -21.76
C ILE A 186 -13.92 -3.96 -22.24
N ASP A 187 -13.01 -4.52 -23.05
CA ASP A 187 -13.12 -5.87 -23.60
C ASP A 187 -11.99 -6.76 -23.08
N TYR A 188 -12.26 -8.06 -23.02
CA TYR A 188 -11.32 -9.07 -22.56
C TYR A 188 -11.17 -10.20 -23.59
N ASP A 189 -9.92 -10.48 -23.93
CA ASP A 189 -9.50 -11.58 -24.79
C ASP A 189 -8.60 -12.54 -23.98
N PRO A 190 -8.93 -13.84 -23.88
CA PRO A 190 -8.13 -14.80 -23.12
C PRO A 190 -6.67 -14.96 -23.55
N ALA A 191 -6.33 -14.61 -24.79
CA ALA A 191 -4.99 -14.67 -25.35
C ALA A 191 -4.25 -13.33 -25.30
N LYS A 192 -4.97 -12.21 -25.39
CA LYS A 192 -4.36 -10.86 -25.50
C LYS A 192 -4.47 -10.01 -24.23
N GLY A 193 -5.36 -10.36 -23.31
CA GLY A 193 -5.61 -9.62 -22.08
C GLY A 193 -6.77 -8.62 -22.21
N VAL A 194 -6.71 -7.51 -21.48
CA VAL A 194 -7.77 -6.48 -21.50
C VAL A 194 -7.42 -5.39 -22.50
N THR A 195 -8.40 -4.96 -23.27
CA THR A 195 -8.31 -3.77 -24.11
C THR A 195 -9.35 -2.75 -23.68
N VAL A 196 -8.94 -1.48 -23.65
CA VAL A 196 -9.81 -0.36 -23.31
C VAL A 196 -9.94 0.52 -24.54
N LYS A 197 -11.17 0.84 -24.94
CA LYS A 197 -11.47 1.71 -26.07
C LYS A 197 -12.16 2.96 -25.57
N PRO A 198 -11.48 4.12 -25.58
CA PRO A 198 -12.11 5.38 -25.24
C PRO A 198 -13.00 5.86 -26.38
N GLU A 199 -14.18 6.32 -26.01
CA GLU A 199 -15.09 7.06 -26.86
C GLU A 199 -15.05 8.52 -26.44
N TYR A 200 -15.01 9.40 -27.44
CA TYR A 200 -14.82 10.82 -27.24
C TYR A 200 -16.11 11.55 -27.56
N GLU A 201 -16.39 12.62 -26.83
CA GLU A 201 -17.49 13.54 -27.07
C GLU A 201 -16.98 14.98 -27.10
N ASP A 202 -17.63 15.79 -27.92
CA ASP A 202 -17.38 17.22 -27.93
C ASP A 202 -18.01 17.92 -26.71
N SER A 203 -17.80 19.23 -26.60
CA SER A 203 -18.35 20.01 -25.50
C SER A 203 -19.89 20.07 -25.41
N THR A 204 -20.58 19.59 -26.45
CA THR A 204 -22.05 19.51 -26.53
C THR A 204 -22.58 18.09 -26.32
N GLY A 205 -21.69 17.10 -26.13
CA GLY A 205 -22.05 15.69 -25.95
C GLY A 205 -22.22 14.92 -27.26
N HIS A 206 -21.78 15.47 -28.41
CA HIS A 206 -21.80 14.74 -29.66
C HIS A 206 -20.57 13.84 -29.80
N PRO A 207 -20.74 12.58 -30.24
CA PRO A 207 -19.64 11.64 -30.36
C PRO A 207 -18.64 12.08 -31.43
N LEU A 208 -17.36 11.97 -31.11
CA LEU A 208 -16.23 12.33 -31.96
C LEU A 208 -15.48 11.08 -32.43
N PRO A 209 -15.04 11.03 -33.70
CA PRO A 209 -14.17 9.96 -34.14
C PRO A 209 -12.79 10.10 -33.49
N ALA A 210 -12.12 8.98 -33.20
CA ALA A 210 -10.78 8.99 -32.60
C ALA A 210 -9.75 9.78 -33.43
N SER A 211 -9.94 9.88 -34.76
CA SER A 211 -9.09 10.67 -35.65
C SER A 211 -9.22 12.19 -35.46
N ALA A 212 -10.29 12.67 -34.84
CA ALA A 212 -10.48 14.08 -34.51
C ALA A 212 -9.77 14.49 -33.21
N VAL A 213 -9.16 13.53 -32.50
CA VAL A 213 -8.51 13.75 -31.21
C VAL A 213 -7.00 13.58 -31.36
N GLU A 214 -6.27 14.67 -31.13
CA GLU A 214 -4.81 14.65 -31.12
C GLU A 214 -4.31 14.49 -29.68
N ARG A 215 -3.51 13.45 -29.43
CA ARG A 215 -2.93 13.17 -28.11
C ARG A 215 -1.60 13.91 -27.93
N GLY A 216 -1.54 14.76 -26.90
CA GLY A 216 -0.31 15.39 -26.44
C GLY A 216 0.19 14.83 -25.11
N GLN A 217 1.26 15.40 -24.58
CA GLN A 217 1.79 15.04 -23.28
C GLN A 217 0.92 15.68 -22.17
N GLY A 218 0.03 14.88 -21.56
CA GLY A 218 -0.86 15.33 -20.48
C GLY A 218 -2.10 16.11 -20.94
N TYR A 219 -2.38 16.14 -22.25
CA TYR A 219 -3.58 16.78 -22.79
C TYR A 219 -4.13 16.02 -24.02
N LEU A 220 -5.41 16.23 -24.31
CA LEU A 220 -6.02 15.92 -25.60
C LEU A 220 -6.41 17.21 -26.32
N LYS A 221 -6.25 17.25 -27.63
CA LYS A 221 -6.72 18.36 -28.46
C LYS A 221 -7.87 17.88 -29.34
N VAL A 222 -8.95 18.64 -29.33
CA VAL A 222 -10.12 18.45 -30.18
C VAL A 222 -10.38 19.78 -30.88
N ASP A 223 -10.29 19.78 -32.21
CA ASP A 223 -10.32 21.02 -33.01
C ASP A 223 -9.29 22.06 -32.50
N GLU A 224 -9.75 23.18 -31.95
CA GLU A 224 -8.92 24.25 -31.39
C GLU A 224 -9.00 24.33 -29.85
N GLU A 225 -9.59 23.32 -29.20
CA GLU A 225 -9.70 23.22 -27.75
C GLU A 225 -8.74 22.16 -27.19
N TYR A 226 -8.11 22.49 -26.05
CA TYR A 226 -7.16 21.64 -25.35
C TYR A 226 -7.71 21.23 -24.00
N TYR A 227 -7.82 19.92 -23.78
CA TYR A 227 -8.36 19.31 -22.58
C TYR A 227 -7.22 18.80 -21.71
N LEU A 228 -7.14 19.31 -20.49
CA LEU A 228 -6.14 18.91 -19.51
C LEU A 228 -6.55 17.59 -18.86
N LEU A 229 -5.72 16.56 -19.06
CA LEU A 229 -6.03 15.21 -18.59
C LEU A 229 -5.69 15.06 -17.11
N ASP A 230 -6.67 14.57 -16.36
CA ASP A 230 -6.47 14.06 -15.01
C ASP A 230 -5.78 12.68 -15.02
N GLU A 231 -5.46 12.18 -13.82
CA GLU A 231 -4.79 10.89 -13.65
C GLU A 231 -5.60 9.74 -14.27
N ALA A 232 -6.93 9.75 -14.08
CA ALA A 232 -7.80 8.70 -14.60
C ALA A 232 -7.82 8.68 -16.15
N SER A 233 -7.85 9.86 -16.78
CA SER A 233 -7.81 9.99 -18.25
C SER A 233 -6.47 9.57 -18.83
N GLN A 234 -5.37 9.95 -18.18
CA GLN A 234 -4.03 9.53 -18.61
C GLN A 234 -3.92 8.01 -18.54
N LYS A 235 -4.31 7.43 -17.41
CA LYS A 235 -4.32 5.97 -17.20
C LYS A 235 -5.21 5.26 -18.22
N ALA A 236 -6.39 5.77 -18.52
CA ALA A 236 -7.29 5.21 -19.54
C ALA A 236 -6.63 5.18 -20.93
N LEU A 237 -5.96 6.27 -21.33
CA LEU A 237 -5.27 6.37 -22.63
C LEU A 237 -4.01 5.52 -22.70
N ASP A 238 -3.31 5.33 -21.58
CA ASP A 238 -2.15 4.43 -21.50
C ASP A 238 -2.60 2.98 -21.69
N ILE A 239 -3.64 2.56 -20.95
CA ILE A 239 -4.22 1.22 -21.10
C ILE A 239 -4.82 1.03 -22.51
N ALA A 240 -5.44 2.05 -23.09
CA ALA A 240 -6.00 1.96 -24.44
C ALA A 240 -4.92 1.75 -25.52
N LYS A 241 -3.71 2.27 -25.28
CA LYS A 241 -2.58 2.16 -26.19
C LYS A 241 -1.87 0.81 -26.04
N ASP A 242 -1.56 0.43 -24.81
CA ASP A 242 -0.66 -0.70 -24.53
C ASP A 242 -1.44 -1.99 -24.20
N GLY A 243 -2.72 -1.88 -23.85
CA GLY A 243 -3.52 -2.97 -23.29
C GLY A 243 -3.12 -3.31 -21.86
N VAL A 244 -3.80 -4.29 -21.27
CA VAL A 244 -3.39 -4.90 -19.99
C VAL A 244 -2.94 -6.31 -20.28
N ALA A 245 -1.68 -6.62 -19.95
CA ALA A 245 -1.14 -7.96 -20.09
C ALA A 245 -1.83 -8.96 -19.14
N LEU A 246 -1.80 -10.25 -19.48
CA LEU A 246 -2.47 -11.31 -18.72
C LEU A 246 -2.08 -11.38 -17.23
N GLY A 247 -0.83 -11.01 -16.91
CA GLY A 247 -0.32 -10.98 -15.54
C GLY A 247 -0.90 -9.84 -14.69
N ASP A 248 -1.28 -8.74 -15.32
CA ASP A 248 -1.71 -7.51 -14.66
C ASP A 248 -3.25 -7.39 -14.58
N ILE A 249 -3.97 -8.38 -15.11
CA ILE A 249 -5.45 -8.42 -15.08
C ILE A 249 -6.01 -8.30 -13.66
N PRO A 250 -5.50 -9.02 -12.64
CA PRO A 250 -6.00 -8.85 -11.27
C PRO A 250 -5.86 -7.41 -10.78
N GLU A 251 -4.70 -6.78 -10.97
CA GLU A 251 -4.45 -5.40 -10.56
C GLU A 251 -5.37 -4.43 -11.31
N PHE A 252 -5.58 -4.64 -12.60
CA PHE A 252 -6.52 -3.86 -13.39
C PHE A 252 -7.95 -3.96 -12.85
N PHE A 253 -8.49 -5.16 -12.65
CA PHE A 253 -9.88 -5.32 -12.21
C PHE A 253 -10.12 -4.84 -10.77
N LEU A 254 -9.13 -4.95 -9.89
CA LEU A 254 -9.26 -4.56 -8.48
C LEU A 254 -9.02 -3.07 -8.24
N ARG A 255 -8.08 -2.45 -8.95
CA ARG A 255 -7.69 -1.04 -8.72
C ARG A 255 -8.05 -0.14 -9.90
N ASP A 256 -7.51 -0.43 -11.08
CA ASP A 256 -7.58 0.50 -12.19
C ASP A 256 -9.02 0.62 -12.74
N LEU A 257 -9.77 -0.47 -12.82
CA LEU A 257 -11.18 -0.49 -13.24
C LEU A 257 -12.07 0.32 -12.29
N VAL A 258 -11.77 0.29 -10.98
CA VAL A 258 -12.50 1.07 -9.97
C VAL A 258 -12.25 2.56 -10.17
N LEU A 259 -10.99 2.94 -10.41
CA LEU A 259 -10.63 4.32 -10.75
C LEU A 259 -11.29 4.78 -12.07
N LEU A 260 -11.32 3.93 -13.10
CA LEU A 260 -11.94 4.27 -14.38
C LEU A 260 -13.46 4.42 -14.26
N LYS A 261 -14.12 3.59 -13.45
CA LYS A 261 -15.56 3.69 -13.19
C LYS A 261 -15.97 4.93 -12.39
N SER A 262 -15.07 5.51 -11.61
CA SER A 262 -15.37 6.73 -10.86
C SER A 262 -15.28 7.99 -11.73
N SER A 263 -14.48 7.95 -12.80
CA SER A 263 -14.27 9.08 -13.72
C SER A 263 -15.05 8.98 -15.04
N PHE A 264 -15.45 7.78 -15.48
CA PHE A 264 -16.06 7.56 -16.80
C PHE A 264 -17.24 6.58 -16.75
N THR A 265 -18.07 6.62 -17.79
CA THR A 265 -19.06 5.57 -18.03
C THR A 265 -18.34 4.34 -18.58
N ALA A 266 -17.98 3.39 -17.73
CA ALA A 266 -17.28 2.18 -18.15
C ALA A 266 -18.25 1.05 -18.53
N VAL A 267 -18.26 0.68 -19.82
CA VAL A 267 -19.09 -0.40 -20.37
C VAL A 267 -18.23 -1.65 -20.54
N LEU A 268 -18.52 -2.68 -19.74
CA LEU A 268 -17.86 -3.98 -19.86
C LEU A 268 -18.59 -4.86 -20.87
N THR A 269 -17.85 -5.45 -21.81
CA THR A 269 -18.38 -6.50 -22.71
C THR A 269 -18.74 -7.78 -21.94
N ASP A 270 -19.51 -8.66 -22.56
CA ASP A 270 -19.89 -9.95 -21.95
C ASP A 270 -18.68 -10.81 -21.54
N LYS A 271 -17.57 -10.71 -22.27
CA LYS A 271 -16.32 -11.41 -21.93
C LYS A 271 -15.64 -10.79 -20.72
N ALA A 272 -15.56 -9.46 -20.67
CA ALA A 272 -14.96 -8.75 -19.54
C ALA A 272 -15.78 -8.93 -18.24
N ARG A 273 -17.12 -9.02 -18.33
CA ARG A 273 -17.99 -9.29 -17.16
C ARG A 273 -17.80 -10.68 -16.55
N LYS A 274 -17.31 -11.65 -17.32
CA LYS A 274 -17.04 -13.01 -16.82
C LYS A 274 -15.74 -13.10 -16.02
N VAL A 275 -14.87 -12.10 -16.14
CA VAL A 275 -13.60 -12.09 -15.41
C VAL A 275 -13.87 -12.02 -13.91
N THR A 276 -13.37 -13.01 -13.18
CA THR A 276 -13.53 -13.15 -11.74
C THR A 276 -12.16 -13.19 -11.08
N ILE A 277 -11.94 -12.28 -10.12
CA ILE A 277 -10.73 -12.25 -9.30
C ILE A 277 -11.11 -12.77 -7.91
N ILE A 278 -10.59 -13.93 -7.54
CA ILE A 278 -10.81 -14.55 -6.23
C ILE A 278 -9.66 -14.14 -5.33
N GLU A 279 -9.94 -13.19 -4.44
CA GLU A 279 -9.00 -12.72 -3.41
C GLU A 279 -9.07 -13.56 -2.12
N GLU A 280 -10.04 -14.46 -2.00
CA GLU A 280 -10.34 -15.17 -0.75
C GLU A 280 -9.22 -16.13 -0.32
N ASP A 281 -8.61 -15.77 0.82
CA ASP A 281 -8.02 -16.70 1.77
C ASP A 281 -9.11 -17.64 2.31
N GLN A 282 -9.56 -18.60 1.51
CA GLN A 282 -10.44 -19.63 2.05
C GLN A 282 -9.70 -20.37 3.18
N PRO A 283 -10.37 -20.60 4.31
CA PRO A 283 -9.78 -21.35 5.40
C PRO A 283 -9.43 -22.75 4.89
N PRO A 284 -8.19 -23.24 5.10
CA PRO A 284 -7.82 -24.56 4.65
C PRO A 284 -8.65 -25.61 5.39
N THR A 285 -9.11 -26.65 4.69
CA THR A 285 -9.75 -27.80 5.33
C THR A 285 -8.69 -28.75 5.82
N VAL A 286 -8.73 -29.10 7.11
CA VAL A 286 -7.85 -30.09 7.71
C VAL A 286 -8.62 -31.38 7.89
N LEU A 287 -8.30 -32.36 7.03
CA LEU A 287 -8.87 -33.70 7.06
C LEU A 287 -8.06 -34.53 8.05
N ILE A 288 -8.67 -35.03 9.13
CA ILE A 288 -8.01 -35.84 10.15
C ILE A 288 -8.53 -37.26 10.08
N SER A 289 -7.62 -38.23 10.01
CA SER A 289 -7.90 -39.67 10.07
C SER A 289 -7.16 -40.33 11.22
N TYR A 290 -7.77 -41.38 11.76
CA TYR A 290 -7.20 -42.25 12.78
C TYR A 290 -7.06 -43.66 12.20
N GLU A 291 -5.98 -43.90 11.44
CA GLU A 291 -5.71 -45.20 10.82
C GLU A 291 -4.83 -46.10 11.69
N GLU A 292 -3.86 -45.52 12.42
CA GLU A 292 -2.90 -46.26 13.22
C GLU A 292 -2.94 -45.85 14.71
N PRO A 293 -3.07 -46.81 15.65
CA PRO A 293 -3.07 -46.52 17.07
C PRO A 293 -1.82 -45.77 17.55
N GLY A 294 -2.02 -44.65 18.24
CA GLY A 294 -0.95 -43.78 18.75
C GLY A 294 -0.52 -42.67 17.77
N TRP A 295 -1.10 -42.61 16.58
CA TRP A 295 -0.81 -41.60 15.56
C TRP A 295 -2.06 -40.84 15.12
N LEU A 296 -1.85 -39.58 14.75
CA LEU A 296 -2.83 -38.72 14.09
C LEU A 296 -2.35 -38.45 12.69
N ASP A 297 -3.08 -38.96 11.70
CA ASP A 297 -2.83 -38.69 10.29
C ASP A 297 -3.75 -37.56 9.85
N PHE A 298 -3.22 -36.57 9.14
CA PHE A 298 -4.04 -35.46 8.64
C PHE A 298 -3.49 -34.86 7.35
N ASN A 299 -4.39 -34.26 6.58
CA ASN A 299 -4.05 -33.55 5.35
C ASN A 299 -4.64 -32.13 5.36
N ILE A 300 -3.92 -31.17 4.81
CA ILE A 300 -4.34 -29.77 4.73
C ILE A 300 -4.64 -29.44 3.27
N VAL A 301 -5.93 -29.23 2.98
CA VAL A 301 -6.43 -28.87 1.66
C VAL A 301 -6.66 -27.36 1.63
N TYR A 302 -5.89 -26.64 0.82
CA TYR A 302 -5.97 -25.18 0.72
C TYR A 302 -6.96 -24.70 -0.34
N ASP A 303 -7.16 -25.47 -1.42
CA ASP A 303 -8.13 -25.18 -2.46
C ASP A 303 -8.52 -26.47 -3.21
N PRO A 304 -9.80 -26.89 -3.17
CA PRO A 304 -10.28 -28.07 -3.91
C PRO A 304 -10.14 -27.97 -5.43
N LYS A 305 -10.03 -26.76 -6.00
CA LYS A 305 -10.00 -26.50 -7.44
C LYS A 305 -8.58 -26.41 -8.02
N THR A 306 -7.61 -25.85 -7.29
CA THR A 306 -6.23 -25.68 -7.81
C THR A 306 -5.27 -26.83 -7.49
N ASP A 307 -5.59 -27.73 -6.55
CA ASP A 307 -4.79 -28.95 -6.32
C ASP A 307 -5.03 -30.05 -7.39
N SER A 308 -5.77 -29.72 -8.46
CA SER A 308 -5.86 -30.57 -9.66
C SER A 308 -4.58 -30.44 -10.51
N PRO A 309 -3.85 -31.53 -10.79
CA PRO A 309 -2.63 -31.48 -11.61
C PRO A 309 -2.95 -31.09 -13.06
N GLY A 310 -2.32 -30.02 -13.57
CA GLY A 310 -2.34 -29.69 -15.01
C GLY A 310 -2.57 -28.24 -15.40
N LEU A 311 -2.72 -27.30 -14.46
CA LEU A 311 -2.94 -25.88 -14.82
C LEU A 311 -1.60 -25.15 -15.11
N PRO A 312 -1.50 -24.42 -16.24
CA PRO A 312 -0.30 -23.66 -16.58
C PRO A 312 -0.07 -22.51 -15.59
N GLN A 313 1.06 -22.56 -14.88
CA GLN A 313 1.47 -21.51 -13.95
C GLN A 313 2.07 -20.34 -14.72
N SER A 314 1.42 -19.17 -14.65
CA SER A 314 2.01 -17.90 -15.04
C SER A 314 2.80 -17.32 -13.85
N ASN A 315 4.03 -16.90 -14.11
CA ASN A 315 4.90 -16.23 -13.14
C ASN A 315 4.76 -14.71 -13.32
N ASP A 316 4.30 -14.02 -12.27
CA ASP A 316 4.91 -12.76 -11.76
C ASP A 316 3.96 -11.88 -10.92
N GLY A 317 2.65 -12.17 -10.90
CA GLY A 317 1.66 -11.26 -10.27
C GLY A 317 1.09 -11.65 -8.90
N GLY A 318 1.56 -12.71 -8.22
CA GLY A 318 0.91 -13.19 -6.99
C GLY A 318 -0.50 -13.77 -7.19
N TYR A 319 -0.93 -13.98 -8.44
CA TYR A 319 -2.15 -14.70 -8.83
C TYR A 319 -1.80 -15.83 -9.81
N ILE A 320 -2.63 -16.87 -9.85
CA ILE A 320 -2.62 -17.96 -10.84
C ILE A 320 -3.91 -17.88 -11.64
N LYS A 321 -3.79 -17.98 -12.96
CA LYS A 321 -4.94 -18.10 -13.86
C LYS A 321 -5.47 -19.54 -13.79
N SER A 322 -6.64 -19.72 -13.18
CA SER A 322 -7.27 -21.04 -13.00
C SER A 322 -7.99 -21.49 -14.27
N ASP A 323 -8.62 -20.55 -14.98
CA ASP A 323 -9.25 -20.79 -16.27
C ASP A 323 -9.17 -19.54 -17.16
N ASN A 324 -9.88 -19.53 -18.29
CA ASN A 324 -9.85 -18.39 -19.21
C ASN A 324 -10.38 -17.06 -18.62
N TYR A 325 -11.09 -17.07 -17.50
CA TYR A 325 -11.74 -15.91 -16.90
C TYR A 325 -11.51 -15.79 -15.38
N THR A 326 -10.86 -16.76 -14.73
CA THR A 326 -10.69 -16.78 -13.27
C THR A 326 -9.22 -16.67 -12.87
N TRP A 327 -8.92 -15.72 -11.98
CA TRP A 327 -7.62 -15.58 -11.32
C TRP A 327 -7.77 -15.80 -9.82
N VAL A 328 -6.87 -16.59 -9.24
CA VAL A 328 -6.84 -16.94 -7.82
C VAL A 328 -5.53 -16.47 -7.23
N ARG A 329 -5.57 -15.80 -6.07
CA ARG A 329 -4.35 -15.31 -5.40
C ARG A 329 -3.46 -16.49 -4.96
N LYS A 330 -2.16 -16.44 -5.22
CA LYS A 330 -1.17 -17.45 -4.79
C LYS A 330 -1.11 -17.53 -3.27
N VAL A 331 -1.49 -18.69 -2.72
CA VAL A 331 -1.45 -19.00 -1.27
C VAL A 331 -0.06 -19.54 -0.84
N GLU A 332 0.93 -19.59 -1.73
CA GLU A 332 2.26 -20.19 -1.52
C GLU A 332 2.93 -19.82 -0.18
N ARG A 333 2.79 -18.56 0.25
CA ARG A 333 3.38 -18.08 1.51
C ARG A 333 2.79 -18.77 2.73
N ARG A 334 1.47 -18.96 2.80
CA ARG A 334 0.80 -19.65 3.91
C ARG A 334 1.13 -21.14 3.94
N LYS A 335 1.24 -21.78 2.77
CA LYS A 335 1.64 -23.20 2.67
C LYS A 335 3.03 -23.42 3.25
N SER A 336 4.02 -22.60 2.85
CA SER A 336 5.38 -22.70 3.38
C SER A 336 5.48 -22.34 4.88
N GLU A 337 4.75 -21.34 5.35
CA GLU A 337 4.73 -20.95 6.78
C GLU A 337 4.06 -22.04 7.63
N ASN A 338 2.97 -22.64 7.16
CA ASN A 338 2.30 -23.75 7.84
C ASN A 338 3.16 -25.01 7.85
N GLU A 339 3.85 -25.35 6.75
CA GLU A 339 4.79 -26.48 6.73
C GLU A 339 5.93 -26.32 7.74
N GLN A 340 6.46 -25.10 7.90
CA GLN A 340 7.48 -24.82 8.92
C GLN A 340 6.92 -24.95 10.34
N ARG A 341 5.70 -24.44 10.58
CA ARG A 341 5.03 -24.60 11.88
C ARG A 341 4.80 -26.07 12.21
N LEU A 342 4.28 -26.87 11.27
CA LEU A 342 4.05 -28.31 11.42
C LEU A 342 5.34 -29.06 11.78
N LYS A 343 6.46 -28.75 11.13
CA LYS A 343 7.77 -29.30 11.53
C LYS A 343 8.13 -28.95 12.97
N GLY A 344 7.85 -27.72 13.41
CA GLY A 344 8.04 -27.29 14.80
C GLY A 344 7.17 -28.04 15.81
N LEU A 345 6.00 -28.55 15.39
CA LEU A 345 5.12 -29.39 16.20
C LEU A 345 5.57 -30.86 16.25
N GLY A 346 6.61 -31.24 15.50
CA GLY A 346 7.04 -32.63 15.37
C GLY A 346 6.24 -33.44 14.35
N ALA A 347 5.50 -32.79 13.44
CA ALA A 347 4.78 -33.51 12.39
C ALA A 347 5.73 -34.06 11.32
N HIS A 348 5.51 -35.32 10.93
CA HIS A 348 6.23 -36.00 9.86
C HIS A 348 5.44 -35.93 8.57
N LYS A 349 6.08 -35.55 7.46
CA LYS A 349 5.43 -35.55 6.14
C LYS A 349 5.32 -36.99 5.63
N THR A 350 4.14 -37.40 5.18
CA THR A 350 3.84 -38.72 4.59
C THR A 350 3.40 -38.55 3.14
N GLU A 351 3.19 -39.65 2.40
CA GLU A 351 2.67 -39.60 1.03
C GLU A 351 1.24 -39.03 0.95
N ARG A 352 0.46 -39.14 2.04
CA ARG A 352 -0.94 -38.70 2.10
C ARG A 352 -1.15 -37.38 2.85
N GLY A 353 -0.11 -36.79 3.42
CA GLY A 353 -0.20 -35.56 4.20
C GLY A 353 0.85 -35.47 5.30
N TYR A 354 0.39 -35.44 6.56
CA TYR A 354 1.21 -35.31 7.75
C TYR A 354 0.78 -36.31 8.82
N ARG A 355 1.74 -36.71 9.66
CA ARG A 355 1.55 -37.59 10.80
C ARG A 355 2.10 -36.94 12.06
N LEU A 356 1.35 -37.00 13.16
CA LEU A 356 1.73 -36.45 14.46
C LEU A 356 1.46 -37.48 15.56
N GLY A 357 2.26 -37.49 16.62
CA GLY A 357 1.97 -38.33 17.78
C GLY A 357 0.68 -37.90 18.49
N LEU A 358 -0.09 -38.87 18.97
CA LEU A 358 -1.40 -38.65 19.61
C LEU A 358 -1.35 -37.68 20.81
N HIS A 359 -0.24 -37.67 21.55
CA HIS A 359 0.01 -36.76 22.67
C HIS A 359 0.04 -35.28 22.27
N ALA A 360 0.25 -34.96 21.00
CA ALA A 360 0.28 -33.60 20.48
C ALA A 360 -1.07 -33.17 19.87
N TYR A 361 -2.15 -33.92 20.13
CA TYR A 361 -3.52 -33.57 19.73
C TYR A 361 -3.90 -32.11 20.02
N LYS A 362 -3.70 -31.66 21.26
CA LYS A 362 -4.04 -30.28 21.65
C LYS A 362 -3.27 -29.26 20.82
N THR A 363 -2.03 -29.57 20.50
CA THR A 363 -1.16 -28.74 19.65
C THR A 363 -1.64 -28.71 18.20
N LEU A 364 -2.22 -29.82 17.70
CA LEU A 364 -2.87 -29.86 16.39
C LEU A 364 -4.16 -29.03 16.37
N GLU A 365 -4.98 -29.09 17.41
CA GLU A 365 -6.20 -28.25 17.51
C GLU A 365 -5.85 -26.77 17.55
N GLU A 366 -4.91 -26.38 18.41
CA GLU A 366 -4.40 -25.01 18.46
C GLU A 366 -3.82 -24.58 17.11
N PHE A 367 -3.15 -25.48 16.38
CA PHE A 367 -2.66 -25.20 15.03
C PHE A 367 -3.81 -24.97 14.04
N ILE A 368 -4.84 -25.82 14.03
CA ILE A 368 -6.00 -25.70 13.14
C ILE A 368 -6.73 -24.37 13.39
N GLU A 369 -6.97 -24.03 14.65
CA GLU A 369 -7.59 -22.75 15.03
C GLU A 369 -6.72 -21.56 14.59
N ASN A 370 -5.41 -21.63 14.81
CA ASN A 370 -4.47 -20.56 14.45
C ASN A 370 -4.36 -20.30 12.94
N ILE A 371 -4.58 -21.33 12.11
CA ILE A 371 -4.64 -21.16 10.65
C ILE A 371 -6.06 -20.85 10.15
N GLY A 372 -7.03 -20.75 11.07
CA GLY A 372 -8.45 -20.57 10.77
C GLY A 372 -9.06 -21.75 10.01
N GLY A 373 -8.46 -22.94 10.09
CA GLY A 373 -8.82 -24.08 9.27
C GLY A 373 -10.14 -24.75 9.69
N LEU A 374 -10.84 -25.32 8.71
CA LEU A 374 -12.05 -26.11 8.95
C LEU A 374 -11.65 -27.56 9.27
N LYS A 375 -11.96 -28.05 10.47
CA LYS A 375 -11.69 -29.43 10.90
C LYS A 375 -12.74 -30.37 10.30
N GLN A 376 -12.28 -31.41 9.61
CA GLN A 376 -13.13 -32.52 9.17
C GLN A 376 -12.50 -33.83 9.65
N ALA A 377 -13.17 -34.49 10.57
CA ALA A 377 -12.74 -35.72 11.23
C ALA A 377 -13.37 -36.95 10.57
N SER A 378 -12.65 -38.08 10.55
CA SER A 378 -13.27 -39.38 10.28
C SER A 378 -14.20 -39.81 11.43
N GLU A 379 -15.06 -40.78 11.16
CA GLU A 379 -16.00 -41.32 12.15
C GLU A 379 -15.24 -41.99 13.30
N GLU A 380 -14.20 -42.77 12.97
CA GLU A 380 -13.32 -43.46 13.93
C GLU A 380 -12.59 -42.47 14.84
N TYR A 381 -12.14 -41.33 14.29
CA TYR A 381 -11.50 -40.28 15.08
C TYR A 381 -12.49 -39.60 16.02
N SER A 382 -13.73 -39.40 15.60
CA SER A 382 -14.78 -38.79 16.43
C SER A 382 -15.13 -39.70 17.61
N GLU A 383 -15.31 -41.01 17.37
CA GLU A 383 -15.54 -42.00 18.43
C GLU A 383 -14.39 -42.06 19.45
N PHE A 384 -13.16 -42.00 18.95
CA PHE A 384 -11.98 -41.94 19.79
C PHE A 384 -11.93 -40.70 20.69
N LEU A 385 -12.29 -39.52 20.15
CA LEU A 385 -12.35 -38.29 20.94
C LEU A 385 -13.43 -38.34 22.01
N ASP A 386 -14.59 -38.92 21.69
CA ASP A 386 -15.65 -39.13 22.66
C ASP A 386 -15.16 -40.02 23.81
N GLN A 387 -14.40 -41.08 23.51
CA GLN A 387 -13.84 -41.97 24.54
C GLN A 387 -12.73 -41.33 25.39
N ILE A 388 -11.92 -40.42 24.82
CA ILE A 388 -10.95 -39.62 25.58
C ILE A 388 -11.64 -38.65 26.53
N THR A 389 -12.69 -37.99 26.07
CA THR A 389 -13.32 -36.88 26.79
C THR A 389 -14.34 -37.35 27.81
N ASP A 390 -15.07 -38.43 27.51
CA ASP A 390 -16.08 -39.05 28.36
C ASP A 390 -15.86 -40.58 28.38
N PHE A 391 -14.77 -41.02 29.03
CA PHE A 391 -14.51 -42.46 29.16
C PHE A 391 -15.64 -43.15 29.93
N ARG A 392 -16.47 -43.91 29.21
CA ARG A 392 -17.58 -44.67 29.78
C ARG A 392 -17.13 -46.06 30.17
N THR A 393 -17.36 -46.39 31.42
CA THR A 393 -17.07 -47.69 31.98
C THR A 393 -18.18 -48.67 31.63
N ASP A 394 -17.81 -49.86 31.20
CA ASP A 394 -18.77 -50.94 31.01
C ASP A 394 -18.89 -51.70 32.33
N GLU A 395 -20.04 -51.58 32.99
CA GLU A 395 -20.31 -52.30 34.25
C GLU A 395 -20.32 -53.83 34.06
N ALA A 396 -20.49 -54.30 32.82
CA ALA A 396 -20.41 -55.72 32.46
C ALA A 396 -18.99 -56.17 32.08
N TYR A 397 -17.97 -55.30 32.15
CA TYR A 397 -16.61 -55.64 31.76
C TYR A 397 -16.06 -56.84 32.54
N ARG A 398 -15.64 -57.86 31.80
CA ARG A 398 -15.01 -59.08 32.32
C ARG A 398 -13.61 -59.24 31.76
N LEU A 399 -12.73 -59.76 32.61
CA LEU A 399 -11.40 -60.18 32.19
C LEU A 399 -11.52 -61.47 31.34
N PRO A 400 -10.47 -61.81 30.56
CA PRO A 400 -10.39 -63.11 29.92
C PRO A 400 -10.68 -64.25 30.90
N GLU A 401 -11.42 -65.27 30.46
CA GLU A 401 -11.93 -66.36 31.32
C GLU A 401 -10.83 -67.04 32.15
N GLU A 402 -9.62 -67.17 31.58
CA GLU A 402 -8.46 -67.75 32.25
C GLU A 402 -8.05 -66.96 33.51
N ILE A 403 -8.14 -65.63 33.44
CA ILE A 403 -7.79 -64.72 34.55
C ILE A 403 -8.91 -64.73 35.60
N GLU A 404 -10.17 -64.70 35.18
CA GLU A 404 -11.31 -64.81 36.11
C GLU A 404 -11.27 -66.14 36.88
N ALA A 405 -11.02 -67.26 36.19
CA ALA A 405 -10.90 -68.57 36.82
C ALA A 405 -9.70 -68.65 37.78
N HIS A 406 -8.61 -67.95 37.49
CA HIS A 406 -7.46 -67.87 38.39
C HIS A 406 -7.78 -67.07 39.66
N LEU A 407 -8.46 -65.92 39.52
CA LEU A 407 -8.90 -65.10 40.65
C LEU A 407 -9.83 -65.89 41.59
N GLU A 408 -10.83 -66.57 41.02
CA GLU A 408 -11.75 -67.42 41.79
C GLU A 408 -11.01 -68.53 42.55
N LYS A 409 -10.11 -69.26 41.89
CA LYS A 409 -9.29 -70.31 42.53
C LYS A 409 -8.41 -69.78 43.65
N SER A 410 -7.94 -68.54 43.52
CA SER A 410 -7.13 -67.87 44.55
C SER A 410 -7.95 -67.28 45.70
N GLY A 411 -9.29 -67.39 45.66
CA GLY A 411 -10.20 -66.81 46.65
C GLY A 411 -10.24 -65.28 46.62
N ARG A 412 -9.86 -64.67 45.48
CA ARG A 412 -9.82 -63.21 45.29
C ARG A 412 -10.94 -62.79 44.35
N SER A 413 -11.56 -61.66 44.65
CA SER A 413 -12.52 -61.02 43.77
C SER A 413 -12.12 -59.56 43.55
N LEU A 414 -12.35 -59.06 42.34
CA LEU A 414 -12.13 -57.65 42.02
C LEU A 414 -13.37 -56.84 42.37
N PHE A 415 -13.17 -55.73 43.05
CA PHE A 415 -14.23 -54.75 43.25
C PHE A 415 -14.62 -54.08 41.91
N PRO A 416 -15.85 -53.56 41.78
CA PRO A 416 -16.30 -52.91 40.55
C PRO A 416 -15.33 -51.82 40.05
N TYR A 417 -14.83 -50.96 40.95
CA TYR A 417 -13.89 -49.90 40.59
C TYR A 417 -12.53 -50.43 40.09
N GLN A 418 -12.09 -51.61 40.55
CA GLN A 418 -10.85 -52.24 40.07
C GLN A 418 -11.03 -52.77 38.64
N ARG A 419 -12.21 -53.32 38.34
CA ARG A 419 -12.57 -53.74 36.96
C ARG A 419 -12.60 -52.54 36.03
N THR A 420 -13.21 -51.44 36.47
CA THR A 420 -13.16 -50.14 35.79
C THR A 420 -11.72 -49.67 35.53
N GLY A 421 -10.85 -49.72 36.55
CA GLY A 421 -9.45 -49.34 36.41
C GLY A 421 -8.70 -50.18 35.38
N ILE A 422 -8.91 -51.50 35.37
CA ILE A 422 -8.31 -52.40 34.37
C ILE A 422 -8.88 -52.15 32.98
N GLN A 423 -10.18 -51.89 32.85
CA GLN A 423 -10.80 -51.53 31.57
C GLN A 423 -10.17 -50.25 31.01
N TRP A 424 -9.96 -49.24 31.85
CA TRP A 424 -9.28 -47.99 31.47
C TRP A 424 -7.83 -48.22 31.06
N LEU A 425 -7.08 -49.04 31.80
CA LEU A 425 -5.70 -49.40 31.43
C LEU A 425 -5.63 -50.17 30.10
N ASN A 426 -6.57 -51.10 29.87
CA ASN A 426 -6.66 -51.84 28.61
C ASN A 426 -7.00 -50.90 27.45
N TRP A 427 -7.90 -49.94 27.67
CA TRP A 427 -8.23 -48.91 26.69
C TRP A 427 -7.02 -48.00 26.39
N LEU A 428 -6.23 -47.60 27.40
CA LEU A 428 -4.99 -46.87 27.16
C LEU A 428 -4.01 -47.69 26.32
N PHE A 429 -3.84 -48.96 26.69
CA PHE A 429 -2.96 -49.88 25.97
C PHE A 429 -3.38 -50.07 24.51
N SER A 430 -4.67 -50.27 24.23
CA SER A 430 -5.18 -50.46 22.87
C SER A 430 -4.99 -49.24 21.97
N HIS A 431 -4.88 -48.04 22.56
CA HIS A 431 -4.67 -46.79 21.82
C HIS A 431 -3.21 -46.29 21.88
N ASN A 432 -2.27 -47.11 22.37
CA ASN A 432 -0.86 -46.74 22.60
C ASN A 432 -0.70 -45.46 23.45
N LEU A 433 -1.57 -45.31 24.44
CA LEU A 433 -1.54 -44.21 25.40
C LEU A 433 -0.85 -44.64 26.70
N HIS A 434 -0.33 -43.63 27.40
CA HIS A 434 0.22 -43.79 28.74
C HIS A 434 -0.67 -43.06 29.74
N GLY A 435 -0.81 -43.62 30.95
CA GLY A 435 -1.68 -43.07 31.97
C GLY A 435 -1.05 -43.09 33.34
N LEU A 436 -1.58 -42.24 34.23
CA LEU A 436 -1.29 -42.26 35.65
C LEU A 436 -2.48 -42.89 36.38
N LEU A 437 -2.28 -44.08 36.95
CA LEU A 437 -3.29 -44.69 37.82
C LEU A 437 -3.18 -44.08 39.22
N ALA A 438 -3.99 -43.05 39.46
CA ALA A 438 -3.94 -42.21 40.65
C ALA A 438 -4.95 -42.62 41.75
N ASP A 439 -5.28 -43.91 41.83
CA ASP A 439 -6.15 -44.42 42.89
C ASP A 439 -5.53 -44.19 44.27
N ASP A 440 -6.35 -43.95 45.29
CA ASP A 440 -5.89 -43.73 46.66
C ASP A 440 -5.21 -44.99 47.25
N MET A 441 -4.47 -44.81 48.35
CA MET A 441 -3.88 -45.91 49.10
C MET A 441 -4.97 -46.86 49.63
N GLY A 442 -4.73 -48.16 49.46
CA GLY A 442 -5.69 -49.20 49.90
C GLY A 442 -6.72 -49.63 48.86
N LEU A 443 -6.82 -48.95 47.71
CA LEU A 443 -7.72 -49.34 46.61
C LEU A 443 -7.17 -50.50 45.74
N GLY A 444 -6.01 -51.07 46.08
CA GLY A 444 -5.46 -52.24 45.40
C GLY A 444 -5.01 -51.95 43.96
N LYS A 445 -4.07 -51.01 43.80
CA LYS A 445 -3.38 -50.73 42.52
C LYS A 445 -2.49 -51.89 42.04
N THR A 446 -1.99 -52.67 42.99
CA THR A 446 -1.20 -53.90 42.76
C THR A 446 -2.14 -55.07 42.56
#